data_AF-A0A1E3R547-F1
#
_entry.id   AF-A0A1E3R547-F1
#
_cell.length_a   1.000
_cell.length_b   1.000
_cell.length_c   1.000
_cell.angle_alpha   90.00
_cell.angle_beta   90.00
_cell.angle_gamma   90.00
#
_symmetry.space_group_name_H-M   'P 1'
#
loop_
_entity.id
_entity.type
_entity.pdbx_description
1 polymer ?
#
loop_
_entity_poly.entity_id
_entity_poly.type
_entity_poly.pdbx_seq_one_letter_code
_entity_poly.pdbx_strand_id
1 'polypeptide(L)'
;MPATTAARRDVLVRRIRLFVAATISYNVIEAIVALTEGSRVSSAALVGFGLDSAVEVASAAAVAWQFSAPDPEAREKTALRFIAFSFFALAAYITVDAVLKLFGIEEARPSPIGIALAALSLVIMPVLSWAQRRAGRELGSRSAVADSKQTLLCTYLSAILLIGLLLNALLGWTWTDPVAALGIAVIAVREGMTAWRGDPCCP
;
A
#
# COMPACT_ATOMS: atom_id res chain seq x y z
N MET A 1 8.76 -34.25 -3.31
CA MET A 1 8.15 -33.22 -2.42
C MET A 1 7.09 -33.92 -1.57
N PRO A 2 7.15 -33.89 -0.23
CA PRO A 2 6.19 -34.61 0.58
C PRO A 2 4.82 -33.90 0.50
N ALA A 3 3.78 -34.66 0.17
CA ALA A 3 2.42 -34.18 0.05
C ALA A 3 1.95 -33.59 1.39
N THR A 4 1.57 -32.32 1.40
CA THR A 4 0.89 -31.72 2.55
C THR A 4 -0.42 -32.47 2.79
N THR A 5 -0.55 -33.13 3.95
CA THR A 5 -1.80 -33.81 4.35
C THR A 5 -2.99 -32.85 4.28
N ALA A 6 -4.17 -33.32 3.87
CA ALA A 6 -5.37 -32.48 3.67
C ALA A 6 -5.68 -31.58 4.89
N ALA A 7 -5.54 -32.10 6.10
CA ALA A 7 -5.69 -31.34 7.34
C ALA A 7 -4.69 -30.17 7.49
N ARG A 8 -3.44 -30.35 7.02
CA ARG A 8 -2.42 -29.29 7.02
C ARG A 8 -2.76 -28.21 6.00
N ARG A 9 -3.32 -28.59 4.84
CA ARG A 9 -3.79 -27.66 3.80
C ARG A 9 -4.94 -26.78 4.31
N ASP A 10 -5.93 -27.34 5.00
CA ASP A 10 -7.08 -26.60 5.51
C ASP A 10 -6.69 -25.56 6.58
N VAL A 11 -5.79 -25.93 7.50
CA VAL A 11 -5.23 -25.00 8.50
C VAL A 11 -4.48 -23.84 7.82
N LEU A 12 -3.72 -24.16 6.78
CA LEU A 12 -2.92 -23.19 6.04
C LEU A 12 -3.80 -22.23 5.23
N VAL A 13 -4.88 -22.71 4.60
CA VAL A 13 -5.90 -21.87 3.93
C VAL A 13 -6.58 -20.92 4.93
N ARG A 14 -6.97 -21.43 6.11
CA ARG A 14 -7.60 -20.61 7.15
C ARG A 14 -6.65 -19.51 7.67
N ARG A 15 -5.36 -19.83 7.82
CA ARG A 15 -4.32 -18.84 8.18
C ARG A 15 -4.14 -17.77 7.11
N ILE A 16 -4.04 -18.13 5.83
CA ILE A 16 -3.95 -17.14 4.75
C ILE A 16 -5.16 -16.20 4.79
N ARG A 17 -6.38 -16.73 4.89
CA ARG A 17 -7.59 -15.89 4.95
C ARG A 17 -7.56 -14.91 6.13
N LEU A 18 -7.08 -15.36 7.28
CA LEU A 18 -6.97 -14.52 8.47
C LEU A 18 -5.91 -13.43 8.30
N PHE A 19 -4.76 -13.75 7.68
CA PHE A 19 -3.75 -12.75 7.37
C PHE A 19 -4.25 -11.71 6.36
N VAL A 20 -4.88 -12.14 5.27
CA VAL A 20 -5.46 -11.23 4.27
C VAL A 20 -6.51 -10.33 4.90
N ALA A 21 -7.40 -10.88 5.73
CA ALA A 21 -8.41 -10.08 6.44
C ALA A 21 -7.77 -9.09 7.41
N ALA A 22 -6.69 -9.46 8.10
CA ALA A 22 -5.95 -8.58 8.99
C ALA A 22 -5.28 -7.43 8.22
N THR A 23 -4.60 -7.72 7.11
CA THR A 23 -3.97 -6.72 6.24
C THR A 23 -5.00 -5.73 5.71
N ILE A 24 -6.12 -6.21 5.14
CA ILE A 24 -7.19 -5.33 4.64
C ILE A 24 -7.74 -4.45 5.78
N SER A 25 -8.01 -5.03 6.95
CA SER A 25 -8.55 -4.28 8.08
C SER A 25 -7.58 -3.21 8.57
N TYR A 26 -6.29 -3.53 8.63
CA TYR A 26 -5.24 -2.59 9.00
C TYR A 26 -5.14 -1.44 7.98
N ASN A 27 -5.11 -1.75 6.68
CA ASN A 27 -5.03 -0.74 5.62
C ASN A 27 -6.24 0.19 5.58
N VAL A 28 -7.44 -0.32 5.88
CA VAL A 28 -8.63 0.52 6.00
C VAL A 28 -8.49 1.50 7.18
N ILE A 29 -8.04 1.02 8.34
CA ILE A 29 -7.80 1.88 9.51
C ILE A 29 -6.73 2.92 9.19
N GLU A 30 -5.63 2.49 8.57
CA GLU A 30 -4.53 3.36 8.15
C GLU A 30 -5.02 4.45 7.19
N ALA A 31 -5.77 4.09 6.15
CA ALA A 31 -6.36 5.05 5.21
C ALA A 31 -7.22 6.09 5.92
N ILE A 32 -8.12 5.67 6.81
CA ILE A 32 -9.01 6.57 7.55
C ILE A 32 -8.21 7.55 8.41
N VAL A 33 -7.26 7.04 9.20
CA VAL A 33 -6.45 7.88 10.11
C VAL A 33 -5.55 8.83 9.31
N ALA A 34 -4.85 8.32 8.30
CA ALA A 34 -3.93 9.10 7.47
C ALA A 34 -4.66 10.19 6.66
N LEU A 35 -5.80 9.88 6.04
CA LEU A 35 -6.56 10.89 5.28
C LEU A 35 -7.14 11.97 6.19
N THR A 36 -7.66 11.58 7.36
CA THR A 36 -8.23 12.52 8.32
C THR A 36 -7.15 13.46 8.85
N GLU A 37 -6.03 12.91 9.31
CA GLU A 37 -4.95 13.71 9.88
C GLU A 37 -4.18 14.49 8.80
N GLY A 38 -3.92 13.89 7.65
CA GLY A 38 -3.27 14.54 6.51
C GLY A 38 -4.03 15.77 6.04
N SER A 39 -5.37 15.68 5.96
CA SER A 39 -6.22 16.82 5.62
C SER A 39 -6.24 17.88 6.72
N ARG A 40 -6.18 17.48 8.00
CA ARG A 40 -6.15 18.42 9.14
C ARG A 40 -4.85 19.21 9.24
N VAL A 41 -3.72 18.58 8.91
CA VAL A 41 -2.39 19.21 9.01
C VAL A 41 -1.84 19.68 7.66
N SER A 42 -2.65 19.60 6.59
CA SER A 42 -2.24 19.94 5.22
C SER A 42 -0.95 19.21 4.81
N SER A 43 -0.83 17.92 5.12
CA SER A 43 0.32 17.08 4.77
C SER A 43 0.03 16.28 3.50
N ALA A 44 0.72 16.63 2.40
CA ALA A 44 0.62 15.90 1.13
C ALA A 44 1.14 14.48 1.26
N ALA A 45 2.20 14.26 2.04
CA ALA A 45 2.78 12.93 2.22
C ALA A 45 1.82 12.01 2.99
N LEU A 46 1.18 12.51 4.05
CA LEU A 46 0.26 11.73 4.87
C LEU A 46 -1.04 11.43 4.12
N VAL A 47 -1.57 12.39 3.35
CA VAL A 47 -2.70 12.14 2.43
C VAL A 47 -2.31 11.10 1.37
N GLY A 48 -1.13 11.25 0.77
CA GLY A 48 -0.64 10.31 -0.24
C GLY A 48 -0.48 8.88 0.29
N PHE A 49 0.03 8.75 1.51
CA PHE A 49 0.11 7.47 2.22
C PHE A 49 -1.28 6.86 2.47
N GLY A 50 -2.23 7.65 2.98
CA GLY A 50 -3.60 7.15 3.22
C GLY A 50 -4.34 6.75 1.94
N LEU A 51 -4.10 7.45 0.83
CA LEU A 51 -4.64 7.08 -0.47
C LEU A 51 -3.98 5.81 -1.03
N ASP A 52 -2.69 5.59 -0.80
CA ASP A 52 -2.01 4.34 -1.17
C ASP A 52 -2.64 3.14 -0.45
N SER A 53 -2.87 3.22 0.86
CA SER A 53 -3.55 2.15 1.62
C SER A 53 -4.96 1.87 1.06
N ALA A 54 -5.68 2.90 0.62
CA ALA A 54 -6.99 2.74 -0.03
C ALA A 54 -6.88 2.03 -1.40
N VAL A 55 -5.87 2.36 -2.20
CA VAL A 55 -5.58 1.68 -3.47
C VAL A 55 -5.18 0.22 -3.21
N GLU A 56 -4.42 -0.08 -2.15
CA GLU A 56 -4.07 -1.45 -1.77
C GLU A 56 -5.34 -2.28 -1.50
N VAL A 57 -6.28 -1.75 -0.70
CA VAL A 57 -7.57 -2.42 -0.43
C VAL A 57 -8.38 -2.62 -1.73
N ALA A 58 -8.44 -1.60 -2.59
CA ALA A 58 -9.16 -1.69 -3.86
C ALA A 58 -8.53 -2.73 -4.80
N SER A 59 -7.19 -2.82 -4.82
CA SER A 59 -6.46 -3.78 -5.64
C SER A 59 -6.66 -5.21 -5.13
N ALA A 60 -6.62 -5.43 -3.81
CA ALA A 60 -6.92 -6.73 -3.20
C ALA A 60 -8.36 -7.18 -3.52
N ALA A 61 -9.32 -6.25 -3.49
CA ALA A 61 -10.70 -6.52 -3.89
C ALA A 61 -10.82 -6.86 -5.39
N ALA A 62 -10.12 -6.14 -6.27
CA ALA A 62 -10.10 -6.40 -7.70
C ALA A 62 -9.53 -7.80 -8.02
N VAL A 63 -8.45 -8.19 -7.32
CA VAL A 63 -7.84 -9.53 -7.43
C VAL A 63 -8.79 -10.60 -6.88
N ALA A 64 -9.43 -10.38 -5.74
CA ALA A 64 -10.40 -11.32 -5.19
C ALA A 64 -11.60 -11.53 -6.14
N TRP A 65 -12.07 -10.46 -6.79
CA TRP A 65 -13.13 -10.51 -7.79
C TRP A 65 -12.72 -11.27 -9.06
N GLN A 66 -11.47 -11.11 -9.51
CA GLN A 66 -10.90 -11.87 -10.63
C GLN A 66 -10.95 -13.38 -10.35
N PHE A 67 -10.46 -13.82 -9.18
CA PHE A 67 -10.40 -15.24 -8.82
C PHE A 67 -11.76 -15.86 -8.48
N SER A 68 -12.79 -15.05 -8.28
CA SER A 68 -14.15 -15.53 -8.04
C SER A 68 -14.89 -15.89 -9.34
N ALA A 69 -14.29 -15.65 -10.50
CA ALA A 69 -14.89 -15.90 -11.80
C ALA A 69 -14.65 -17.32 -12.32
N PRO A 70 -15.55 -17.87 -13.16
CA PRO A 70 -15.35 -19.15 -13.82
C PRO A 70 -14.11 -19.20 -14.71
N ASP A 71 -13.74 -18.05 -15.31
CA ASP A 71 -12.54 -17.86 -16.10
C ASP A 71 -11.73 -16.66 -15.54
N PRO A 72 -10.78 -16.91 -14.63
CA PRO A 72 -9.94 -15.87 -14.03
C PRO A 72 -9.00 -15.17 -15.03
N GLU A 73 -8.58 -15.85 -16.10
CA GLU A 73 -7.66 -15.29 -17.10
C GLU A 73 -8.35 -14.21 -17.93
N ALA A 74 -9.62 -14.42 -18.29
CA ALA A 74 -10.42 -13.41 -18.99
C ALA A 74 -10.60 -12.10 -18.19
N ARG A 75 -10.63 -12.18 -16.85
CA ARG A 75 -10.79 -11.01 -15.96
C ARG A 75 -9.47 -10.40 -15.48
N GLU A 76 -8.36 -11.10 -15.64
CA GLU A 76 -7.03 -10.65 -15.22
C GLU A 76 -6.68 -9.29 -15.82
N LYS A 77 -6.84 -9.14 -17.13
CA LYS A 77 -6.53 -7.90 -17.84
C LYS A 77 -7.38 -6.72 -17.34
N THR A 78 -8.62 -6.98 -16.95
CA THR A 78 -9.52 -5.95 -16.42
C THR A 78 -9.11 -5.54 -15.01
N ALA A 79 -8.80 -6.51 -14.15
CA ALA A 79 -8.31 -6.24 -12.79
C ALA A 79 -6.99 -5.45 -12.80
N LEU A 80 -6.03 -5.88 -13.62
CA LEU A 80 -4.73 -5.20 -13.75
C LEU A 80 -4.86 -3.77 -14.30
N ARG A 81 -5.76 -3.54 -15.28
CA ARG A 81 -6.05 -2.18 -15.77
C ARG A 81 -6.66 -1.30 -14.69
N PHE A 82 -7.62 -1.83 -13.93
CA PHE A 82 -8.23 -1.10 -12.82
C PHE A 82 -7.16 -0.68 -11.80
N ILE A 83 -6.29 -1.61 -11.39
CA ILE A 83 -5.18 -1.36 -10.48
C ILE A 83 -4.23 -0.30 -11.04
N ALA A 84 -3.85 -0.42 -12.32
CA ALA A 84 -2.97 0.53 -12.98
C ALA A 84 -3.57 1.95 -12.99
N PHE A 85 -4.85 2.09 -13.35
CA PHE A 85 -5.54 3.38 -13.34
C PHE A 85 -5.63 3.97 -11.92
N SER A 86 -5.88 3.15 -10.90
CA SER A 86 -5.89 3.62 -9.50
C SER A 86 -4.53 4.20 -9.09
N PHE A 87 -3.42 3.53 -9.41
CA PHE A 87 -2.09 4.04 -9.11
C PHE A 87 -1.71 5.28 -9.91
N PHE A 88 -2.12 5.38 -11.18
CA PHE A 88 -1.88 6.59 -11.96
C PHE A 88 -2.71 7.78 -11.47
N ALA A 89 -3.97 7.55 -11.09
CA ALA A 89 -4.82 8.58 -10.49
C ALA A 89 -4.24 9.07 -9.16
N LEU A 90 -3.80 8.13 -8.31
CA LEU A 90 -3.09 8.42 -7.07
C LEU A 90 -1.86 9.31 -7.30
N ALA A 91 -0.98 8.89 -8.22
CA ALA A 91 0.23 9.62 -8.53
C ALA A 91 -0.05 11.03 -9.05
N ALA A 92 -1.04 11.18 -9.94
CA ALA A 92 -1.42 12.48 -10.48
C ALA A 92 -1.94 13.41 -9.38
N TYR A 93 -2.83 12.91 -8.52
CA TYR A 93 -3.38 13.68 -7.41
C TYR A 93 -2.28 14.14 -6.43
N ILE A 94 -1.44 13.21 -5.96
CA ILE A 94 -0.37 13.53 -5.01
C ILE A 94 0.64 14.49 -5.62
N THR A 95 0.97 14.32 -6.91
CA THR A 95 1.92 15.22 -7.58
C THR A 95 1.37 16.64 -7.64
N VAL A 96 0.11 16.82 -8.04
CA VAL A 96 -0.52 18.15 -8.08
C VAL A 96 -0.55 18.76 -6.68
N ASP A 97 -1.00 18.01 -5.69
CA ASP A 97 -1.08 18.47 -4.30
C ASP A 97 0.29 18.86 -3.73
N ALA A 98 1.31 18.02 -3.93
CA ALA A 98 2.68 18.29 -3.49
C ALA A 98 3.28 19.52 -4.18
N VAL A 99 3.07 19.68 -5.49
CA VAL A 99 3.55 20.83 -6.26
C VAL A 99 2.90 22.12 -5.77
N LEU A 100 1.59 22.12 -5.54
CA LEU A 100 0.86 23.28 -5.00
C LEU A 100 1.39 23.70 -3.62
N LYS A 101 1.65 22.74 -2.74
CA LYS A 101 2.22 23.01 -1.41
C LYS A 101 3.67 23.48 -1.47
N LEU A 102 4.46 22.97 -2.41
CA LEU A 102 5.85 23.42 -2.63
C LEU A 102 5.92 24.89 -3.07
N PHE A 103 4.91 25.37 -3.81
CA PHE A 103 4.78 26.78 -4.20
C PHE A 103 4.16 27.68 -3.10
N GLY A 104 3.96 27.16 -1.89
CA GLY A 104 3.59 27.96 -0.72
C GLY A 104 2.10 28.24 -0.57
N ILE A 105 1.23 27.43 -1.19
CA ILE A 105 -0.23 27.59 -1.03
C ILE A 105 -0.67 27.18 0.37
N GLU A 106 -0.09 26.10 0.92
CA GLU A 106 -0.31 25.65 2.30
C GLU A 106 0.96 24.98 2.85
N GLU A 107 1.27 25.21 4.13
CA GLU A 107 2.41 24.59 4.81
C GLU A 107 1.97 23.41 5.68
N ALA A 108 2.69 22.29 5.56
CA ALA A 108 2.42 21.09 6.34
C ALA A 108 2.79 21.29 7.82
N ARG A 109 1.81 21.11 8.71
CA ARG A 109 2.04 21.18 10.15
C ARG A 109 2.52 19.82 10.70
N PRO A 110 3.35 19.80 11.74
CA PRO A 110 3.75 18.55 12.40
C PRO A 110 2.53 17.78 12.92
N SER A 111 2.49 16.47 12.66
CA SER A 111 1.43 15.58 13.13
C SER A 111 2.01 14.44 13.97
N PRO A 112 1.88 14.47 15.31
CA PRO A 112 2.26 13.36 16.17
C PRO A 112 1.50 12.07 15.83
N ILE A 113 0.23 12.20 15.40
CA ILE A 113 -0.59 11.06 14.99
C ILE A 113 -0.04 10.46 13.68
N GLY A 114 0.33 11.29 12.71
CA GLY A 114 0.98 10.83 11.47
C GLY A 114 2.32 10.13 11.72
N ILE A 115 3.14 10.65 12.64
CA ILE A 115 4.41 10.04 13.04
C ILE A 115 4.17 8.68 13.70
N ALA A 116 3.23 8.61 14.65
CA ALA A 116 2.88 7.36 15.32
C ALA A 116 2.33 6.32 14.34
N LEU A 117 1.47 6.73 13.40
CA LEU A 117 0.93 5.87 12.35
C LEU A 117 2.05 5.33 11.46
N ALA A 118 2.90 6.21 10.92
CA ALA A 118 4.00 5.80 10.05
C ALA A 118 5.00 4.87 10.78
N ALA A 119 5.29 5.13 12.06
CA ALA A 119 6.13 4.27 12.87
C ALA A 119 5.51 2.89 13.13
N LEU A 120 4.20 2.84 13.43
CA LEU A 120 3.45 1.59 13.60
C LEU A 120 3.46 0.78 12.31
N SER A 121 3.16 1.41 11.17
CA SER A 121 3.13 0.76 9.86
C SER A 121 4.51 0.24 9.46
N LEU A 122 5.58 0.98 9.76
CA LEU A 122 6.96 0.54 9.53
C LEU A 122 7.33 -0.73 10.32
N VAL A 123 6.64 -1.04 11.42
CA VAL A 123 6.87 -2.25 12.22
C VAL A 123 5.87 -3.37 11.88
N ILE A 124 4.59 -3.03 11.73
CA ILE A 124 3.51 -4.00 11.55
C ILE A 124 3.54 -4.61 10.14
N MET A 125 3.72 -3.78 9.10
CA MET A 125 3.67 -4.21 7.71
C MET A 125 4.76 -5.23 7.34
N PRO A 126 6.04 -5.06 7.75
CA PRO A 126 7.07 -6.07 7.47
C PRO A 126 6.77 -7.43 8.10
N VAL A 127 6.23 -7.42 9.32
CA VAL A 127 5.89 -8.64 10.05
C VAL A 127 4.74 -9.37 9.35
N LEU A 128 3.69 -8.63 8.94
CA LEU A 128 2.58 -9.17 8.16
C LEU A 128 3.04 -9.70 6.80
N SER A 129 3.81 -8.91 6.06
CA SER A 129 4.38 -9.29 4.76
C SER A 129 5.23 -10.56 4.87
N TRP A 130 6.10 -10.66 5.88
CA TRP A 130 6.91 -11.86 6.10
C TRP A 130 6.06 -13.09 6.42
N ALA A 131 5.07 -12.95 7.31
CA ALA A 131 4.18 -14.05 7.70
C ALA A 131 3.32 -14.54 6.52
N GLN A 132 2.74 -13.60 5.74
CA GLN A 132 1.97 -13.89 4.53
C GLN A 132 2.83 -14.55 3.46
N ARG A 133 4.04 -14.03 3.21
CA ARG A 133 4.94 -14.58 2.21
C ARG A 133 5.39 -16.00 2.55
N ARG A 134 5.65 -16.27 3.84
CA ARG A 134 6.02 -17.60 4.32
C ARG A 134 4.85 -18.58 4.15
N ALA A 135 3.66 -18.22 4.64
CA ALA A 135 2.47 -19.05 4.50
C ALA A 135 2.09 -19.27 3.01
N GLY A 136 2.15 -18.22 2.20
CA GLY A 136 1.87 -18.24 0.76
C GLY A 136 2.79 -19.18 0.00
N ARG A 137 4.09 -19.18 0.30
CA ARG A 137 5.07 -20.10 -0.30
C ARG A 137 4.85 -21.56 0.14
N GLU A 138 4.57 -21.78 1.42
CA GLU A 138 4.28 -23.13 1.93
C GLU A 138 3.00 -23.73 1.31
N LEU A 139 2.05 -22.89 0.91
CA LEU A 139 0.80 -23.28 0.21
C LEU A 139 0.90 -23.29 -1.32
N GLY A 140 1.95 -22.70 -1.91
CA GLY A 140 2.01 -22.43 -3.35
C GLY A 140 1.00 -21.37 -3.83
N SER A 141 0.51 -20.49 -2.94
CA SER A 141 -0.46 -19.44 -3.29
C SER A 141 0.23 -18.22 -3.91
N ARG A 142 0.07 -18.05 -5.22
CA ARG A 142 0.57 -16.86 -5.95
C ARG A 142 -0.07 -15.56 -5.47
N SER A 143 -1.37 -15.59 -5.15
CA SER A 143 -2.10 -14.41 -4.66
C SER A 143 -1.58 -13.93 -3.30
N ALA A 144 -1.30 -14.84 -2.35
CA ALA A 144 -0.75 -14.45 -1.05
C ALA A 144 0.70 -13.92 -1.14
N VAL A 145 1.48 -14.40 -2.12
CA VAL A 145 2.82 -13.87 -2.38
C VAL A 145 2.74 -12.49 -3.04
N ALA A 146 1.79 -12.27 -3.94
CA ALA A 146 1.55 -10.96 -4.55
C ALA A 146 1.11 -9.91 -3.50
N ASP A 147 0.12 -10.26 -2.67
CA ASP A 147 -0.35 -9.45 -1.53
C ASP A 147 0.80 -9.06 -0.60
N SER A 148 1.67 -10.02 -0.25
CA SER A 148 2.84 -9.73 0.59
C SER A 148 3.82 -8.72 -0.01
N LYS A 149 3.88 -8.57 -1.35
CA LYS A 149 4.72 -7.56 -2.01
C LYS A 149 4.11 -6.17 -1.90
N GLN A 150 2.78 -6.05 -1.98
CA GLN A 150 2.08 -4.78 -1.83
C GLN A 150 2.27 -4.23 -0.41
N THR A 151 2.07 -5.06 0.61
CA THR A 151 2.32 -4.67 2.01
C THR A 151 3.78 -4.25 2.26
N LEU A 152 4.73 -4.78 1.48
CA LEU A 152 6.14 -4.40 1.56
C LEU A 152 6.38 -3.01 0.94
N LEU A 153 5.63 -2.62 -0.09
CA LEU A 153 5.66 -1.26 -0.62
C LEU A 153 5.18 -0.26 0.42
N CYS A 154 4.11 -0.56 1.16
CA CYS A 154 3.65 0.30 2.25
C CYS A 154 4.72 0.50 3.32
N THR A 155 5.56 -0.50 3.59
CA THR A 155 6.73 -0.32 4.48
C THR A 155 7.69 0.76 3.96
N TYR A 156 8.04 0.74 2.67
CA TYR A 156 8.91 1.75 2.08
C TYR A 156 8.24 3.14 2.10
N LEU A 157 6.95 3.20 1.83
CA LEU A 157 6.17 4.44 1.87
C LEU A 157 6.06 4.99 3.29
N SER A 158 5.84 4.14 4.30
CA SER A 158 5.89 4.52 5.72
C SER A 158 7.26 5.06 6.12
N ALA A 159 8.35 4.47 5.61
CA ALA A 159 9.69 4.98 5.88
C ALA A 159 9.91 6.38 5.27
N ILE A 160 9.52 6.58 4.01
CA ILE A 160 9.60 7.88 3.32
C ILE A 160 8.76 8.92 4.06
N LEU A 161 7.52 8.57 4.41
CA LEU A 161 6.62 9.42 5.19
C LEU A 161 7.21 9.78 6.55
N LEU A 162 7.68 8.79 7.31
CA LEU A 162 8.22 9.01 8.65
C LEU A 162 9.44 9.94 8.61
N ILE A 163 10.34 9.75 7.65
CA ILE A 163 11.49 10.64 7.44
C ILE A 163 11.01 12.06 7.13
N GLY A 164 10.05 12.23 6.21
CA GLY A 164 9.48 13.53 5.89
C GLY A 164 8.85 14.23 7.09
N LEU A 165 8.01 13.51 7.85
CA LEU A 165 7.35 14.06 9.04
C LEU A 165 8.32 14.40 10.17
N LEU A 166 9.35 13.57 10.40
CA LEU A 166 10.36 13.83 11.41
C LEU A 166 11.24 15.02 11.05
N LEU A 167 11.64 15.17 9.79
CA LEU A 167 12.40 16.34 9.33
C LEU A 167 11.56 17.61 9.47
N ASN A 168 10.27 17.57 9.11
CA ASN A 168 9.37 18.70 9.35
C ASN A 168 9.24 19.03 10.84
N ALA A 169 9.03 18.02 11.69
CA ALA A 169 8.79 18.21 13.12
C ALA A 169 10.04 18.68 13.90
N LEU A 170 11.23 18.16 13.55
CA LEU A 170 12.48 18.44 14.29
C LEU A 170 13.25 19.63 13.73
N LEU A 171 13.21 19.85 12.42
CA LEU A 171 14.00 20.89 11.74
C LEU A 171 13.14 22.07 11.24
N GLY A 172 11.81 21.96 11.31
CA GLY A 172 10.88 22.97 10.79
C GLY A 172 10.86 23.05 9.26
N TRP A 173 11.37 22.03 8.56
CA TRP A 173 11.48 22.03 7.10
C TRP A 173 10.15 21.64 6.44
N THR A 174 9.31 22.63 6.17
CA THR A 174 7.98 22.45 5.56
C THR A 174 8.02 21.83 4.15
N TRP A 175 9.11 22.04 3.39
CA TRP A 175 9.30 21.48 2.06
C TRP A 175 9.55 19.96 2.04
N THR A 176 9.89 19.35 3.18
CA THR A 176 10.18 17.91 3.26
C THR A 176 8.93 17.05 3.06
N ASP A 177 7.76 17.57 3.44
CA ASP A 177 6.49 16.88 3.24
C ASP A 177 6.11 16.78 1.75
N PRO A 178 6.10 17.87 0.96
CA PRO A 178 5.95 17.79 -0.50
C PRO A 178 6.98 16.87 -1.17
N VAL A 179 8.24 16.88 -0.73
CA VAL A 179 9.28 16.00 -1.31
C VAL A 179 9.00 14.52 -1.01
N ALA A 180 8.59 14.20 0.23
CA ALA A 180 8.17 12.85 0.58
C ALA A 180 6.95 12.42 -0.24
N ALA A 181 5.96 13.30 -0.42
CA ALA A 181 4.79 13.08 -1.25
C ALA A 181 5.16 12.79 -2.73
N LEU A 182 6.10 13.53 -3.30
CA LEU A 182 6.62 13.26 -4.64
C LEU A 182 7.33 11.90 -4.72
N GLY A 183 8.04 11.49 -3.66
CA GLY A 183 8.60 10.15 -3.55
C GLY A 183 7.53 9.05 -3.60
N ILE A 184 6.42 9.24 -2.87
CA ILE A 184 5.24 8.36 -2.92
C ILE A 184 4.66 8.32 -4.35
N ALA A 185 4.49 9.48 -4.99
CA ALA A 185 3.98 9.57 -6.34
C ALA A 185 4.84 8.82 -7.36
N VAL A 186 6.17 8.91 -7.27
CA VAL A 186 7.10 8.15 -8.15
C VAL A 186 6.93 6.64 -7.98
N ILE A 187 6.76 6.16 -6.74
CA ILE A 187 6.52 4.74 -6.47
C ILE A 187 5.16 4.32 -7.06
N ALA A 188 4.11 5.12 -6.85
CA ALA A 188 2.79 4.86 -7.43
C ALA A 188 2.83 4.79 -8.96
N VAL A 189 3.55 5.68 -9.66
CA VAL A 189 3.73 5.60 -11.12
C VAL A 189 4.42 4.29 -11.51
N ARG A 190 5.45 3.87 -10.77
CA ARG A 190 6.14 2.59 -11.04
C ARG A 190 5.20 1.40 -10.90
N GLU A 191 4.38 1.36 -9.85
CA GLU A 191 3.38 0.30 -9.67
C GLU A 191 2.29 0.33 -10.75
N GLY A 192 1.81 1.52 -11.11
CA GLY A 192 0.87 1.69 -12.22
C GLY A 192 1.42 1.16 -13.54
N MET A 193 2.71 1.42 -13.84
CA MET A 193 3.38 0.89 -15.03
C MET A 193 3.54 -0.63 -14.98
N THR A 194 3.91 -1.20 -13.82
CA THR A 194 4.03 -2.66 -13.63
C THR A 194 2.68 -3.34 -13.87
N ALA A 195 1.61 -2.83 -13.25
CA ALA A 195 0.25 -3.34 -13.43
C ALA A 195 -0.24 -3.18 -14.88
N TRP A 196 0.09 -2.05 -15.54
CA TRP A 196 -0.31 -1.80 -16.93
C TRP A 196 0.36 -2.73 -17.94
N ARG A 197 1.65 -3.02 -17.75
CA ARG A 197 2.39 -3.99 -18.58
C ARG A 197 1.84 -5.40 -18.42
N GLY A 198 1.09 -5.63 -17.34
CA GLY A 198 0.57 -6.94 -16.98
C GLY A 198 1.69 -7.94 -16.78
N ASP A 199 2.87 -7.48 -16.34
CA ASP A 199 3.97 -8.36 -15.99
C ASP A 199 3.46 -9.24 -14.85
N PRO A 200 3.15 -10.52 -15.12
CA PRO A 200 2.81 -11.43 -14.06
C PRO A 200 4.06 -11.46 -13.20
N CYS A 201 3.88 -11.25 -11.90
CA CYS A 201 4.90 -11.46 -10.87
C CYS A 201 6.00 -12.39 -11.38
N CYS A 202 7.16 -11.82 -11.74
CA CYS A 202 8.26 -12.59 -12.32
C CYS A 202 8.57 -13.83 -11.45
N PRO A 203 8.94 -14.94 -12.12
CA PRO A 203 8.74 -16.34 -11.70
C PRO A 203 9.34 -16.75 -10.35
#